data_AF-A0A7D9CX68-F1
#
_entry.id   AF-A0A7D9CX68-F1
#
_cell.length_a   1.000
_cell.length_b   1.000
_cell.length_c   1.000
_cell.angle_alpha   90.00
_cell.angle_beta   90.00
_cell.angle_gamma   90.00
#
_symmetry.space_group_name_H-M   'P 1'
#
loop_
_entity.id
_entity.type
_entity.pdbx_description
1 polymer ?
#
loop_
_entity_poly.entity_id
_entity_poly.type
_entity_poly.pdbx_seq_one_letter_code
_entity_poly.pdbx_strand_id
1 'polypeptide(L)' 'MSEQLSIYDQVEIEDLTFDPDQQIFTYPCPCGDRFQITLEDMKDGEKIAVCPSCSLMVEIILKEKISMIT' A
#
# COMPACT_ATOMS: atom_id res chain seq x y z
N MET A 1 22.33 -11.17 8.02
CA MET A 1 21.60 -11.67 6.84
C MET A 1 20.62 -10.57 6.50
N SER A 2 20.77 -9.92 5.35
CA SER A 2 19.89 -8.81 4.98
C SER A 2 18.56 -9.42 4.57
N GLU A 3 17.56 -9.38 5.44
CA GLU A 3 16.17 -9.70 5.09
C GLU A 3 15.71 -8.67 4.06
N GLN A 4 15.96 -8.96 2.79
CA GLN A 4 15.35 -8.25 1.68
C GLN A 4 13.87 -8.54 1.74
N LEU A 5 13.12 -7.65 2.40
CA LEU A 5 11.69 -7.47 2.18
C LEU A 5 11.50 -7.44 0.66
N SER A 6 11.03 -8.56 0.12
CA SER A 6 10.93 -8.76 -1.32
C SER A 6 9.67 -8.06 -1.78
N ILE A 7 9.76 -6.74 -1.91
CA ILE A 7 8.71 -5.91 -2.50
C ILE A 7 8.42 -6.48 -3.88
N TYR A 8 7.19 -6.91 -4.08
CA TYR A 8 6.73 -7.53 -5.31
C TYR A 8 6.72 -6.51 -6.45
N ASP A 9 6.15 -5.33 -6.18
CA ASP A 9 6.03 -4.24 -7.12
C ASP A 9 5.80 -2.90 -6.40
N GLN A 10 5.92 -1.81 -7.15
CA GLN A 10 5.68 -0.45 -6.69
C GLN A 10 4.40 0.09 -7.33
N VAL A 11 3.40 0.39 -6.50
CA VAL A 11 2.07 0.82 -6.95
C VAL A 11 1.88 2.29 -6.59
N GLU A 12 1.29 3.06 -7.49
CA GLU A 12 1.00 4.47 -7.22
C GLU A 12 -0.24 4.61 -6.35
N ILE A 13 -0.25 5.56 -5.40
CA ILE A 13 -1.44 5.75 -4.54
C ILE A 13 -2.73 6.02 -5.32
N GLU A 14 -2.62 6.59 -6.51
CA GLU A 14 -3.74 6.88 -7.41
C GLU A 14 -4.42 5.62 -7.96
N ASP A 15 -3.71 4.48 -8.01
CA ASP A 15 -4.23 3.18 -8.44
C ASP A 15 -4.87 2.38 -7.29
N LEU A 16 -4.69 2.80 -6.04
CA LEU A 16 -5.34 2.14 -4.90
C LEU A 16 -6.80 2.57 -4.77
N THR A 17 -7.64 1.61 -4.38
CA THR A 17 -9.03 1.88 -4.03
C THR A 17 -9.12 2.24 -2.54
N PHE A 18 -9.49 3.48 -2.24
CA PHE A 18 -9.74 3.93 -0.87
C PHE A 18 -11.15 3.54 -0.40
N ASP A 19 -11.21 2.88 0.75
CA ASP A 19 -12.45 2.54 1.44
C ASP A 19 -12.68 3.54 2.61
N PRO A 20 -13.69 4.43 2.53
CA PRO A 20 -13.91 5.45 3.55
C PRO A 20 -14.51 4.90 4.85
N ASP A 21 -15.21 3.77 4.80
CA ASP A 21 -15.82 3.15 5.97
C ASP A 21 -14.77 2.51 6.88
N GLN A 22 -13.77 1.86 6.27
CA GLN A 22 -12.68 1.21 6.99
C GLN A 22 -11.41 2.07 7.08
N GLN A 23 -11.34 3.16 6.32
CA GLN A 23 -10.15 4.01 6.19
C GLN A 23 -8.90 3.23 5.75
N ILE A 24 -9.08 2.30 4.81
CA ILE A 24 -8.01 1.46 4.27
C ILE A 24 -7.87 1.67 2.77
N PHE A 25 -6.65 1.51 2.26
CA PHE A 25 -6.39 1.42 0.83
C PHE A 25 -6.24 -0.03 0.43
N THR A 26 -6.88 -0.40 -0.68
CA THR A 26 -6.83 -1.76 -1.21
C THR A 26 -6.36 -1.79 -2.66
N TYR A 27 -5.61 -2.84 -3.02
CA TYR A 27 -5.12 -3.05 -4.39
C TYR A 27 -5.28 -4.52 -4.79
N PRO A 28 -5.77 -4.84 -6.01
CA PRO A 28 -5.97 -6.22 -6.44
C PRO A 28 -4.65 -7.00 -6.49
N CYS A 29 -4.59 -8.13 -5.79
CA CYS A 29 -3.41 -8.99 -5.76
C CYS A 29 -3.55 -10.12 -6.80
N PRO A 30 -2.48 -10.50 -7.52
CA PRO A 30 -2.51 -11.61 -8.48
C PRO A 30 -2.86 -12.99 -7.87
N CYS A 31 -2.85 -13.13 -6.54
CA CYS A 31 -3.29 -14.35 -5.87
C CYS A 31 -4.82 -14.52 -5.83
N GLY A 32 -5.59 -13.48 -6.19
CA GLY A 32 -7.05 -13.45 -6.11
C GLY A 32 -7.61 -12.71 -4.89
N ASP A 33 -6.74 -12.28 -3.97
CA ASP A 33 -7.08 -11.46 -2.81
C ASP A 33 -6.73 -9.98 -3.05
N ARG A 34 -6.69 -9.15 -1.99
CA ARG A 34 -6.28 -7.74 -2.09
C ARG A 34 -5.18 -7.41 -1.09
N PHE A 35 -4.22 -6.61 -1.54
CA PHE A 35 -3.32 -5.91 -0.64
C PHE A 35 -4.14 -4.88 0.15
N GLN A 36 -3.78 -4.70 1.41
CA GLN A 36 -4.43 -3.74 2.30
C GLN A 36 -3.41 -3.00 3.14
N ILE A 37 -3.65 -1.72 3.36
CA ILE A 37 -2.88 -0.84 4.25
C ILE A 37 -3.84 0.18 4.86
N THR A 38 -3.63 0.52 6.12
CA THR A 38 -4.47 1.49 6.80
C THR A 38 -4.03 2.92 6.45
N LEU A 39 -4.98 3.85 6.50
CA LEU A 39 -4.67 5.27 6.35
C LEU A 39 -3.80 5.79 7.51
N GLU A 40 -3.91 5.21 8.71
CA GLU A 40 -3.08 5.59 9.85
C GLU A 40 -1.61 5.23 9.63
N ASP A 41 -1.32 4.02 9.17
CA ASP A 41 0.03 3.56 8.84
C ASP A 41 0.64 4.46 7.75
N MET A 42 -0.14 4.76 6.71
CA MET A 42 0.22 5.71 5.66
C MET A 42 0.57 7.11 6.17
N LYS A 43 -0.14 7.58 7.21
CA LYS A 43 0.12 8.88 7.83
C LYS A 43 1.38 8.86 8.69
N ASP A 44 1.71 7.73 9.30
CA ASP A 44 2.95 7.54 10.05
C ASP A 44 4.18 7.41 9.11
N GLY A 45 3.93 7.16 7.82
CA GLY A 45 4.93 7.07 6.76
C GLY A 45 5.17 5.65 6.25
N GLU A 46 4.39 4.67 6.75
CA GLU A 46 4.36 3.30 6.25
C GLU A 46 3.75 3.28 4.85
N LYS A 47 4.43 2.65 3.91
CA LYS A 47 3.98 2.56 2.51
C LYS A 47 3.87 1.13 2.03
N ILE A 48 3.95 0.18 2.95
CA ILE A 48 4.00 -1.23 2.63
C ILE A 48 2.60 -1.82 2.80
N ALA A 49 1.94 -2.11 1.68
CA ALA A 49 0.69 -2.85 1.73
C ALA A 49 0.97 -4.35 1.68
N VAL A 50 0.35 -5.07 2.60
CA VAL A 50 0.57 -6.51 2.77
C VAL A 50 -0.69 -7.25 2.33
N CYS A 51 -0.51 -8.35 1.60
CA CYS A 51 -1.61 -9.24 1.26
C CYS A 51 -1.70 -10.37 2.29
N PRO A 52 -2.85 -10.58 2.95
CA PRO A 52 -3.01 -11.63 3.96
C PRO A 52 -2.89 -13.05 3.38
N SER A 53 -3.23 -13.23 2.10
CA SER A 53 -3.27 -14.56 1.46
C SER A 53 -1.93 -15.04 0.87
N CYS A 54 -1.05 -14.15 0.39
CA CYS A 54 0.15 -14.55 -0.33
C CYS A 54 1.46 -14.05 0.29
N SER A 55 1.41 -13.35 1.44
CA SER A 55 2.56 -12.74 2.11
C SER A 55 3.40 -11.79 1.25
N LEU A 56 2.92 -11.46 0.03
CA LEU A 56 3.54 -10.47 -0.82
C LEU A 56 3.32 -9.10 -0.21
N MET A 57 4.26 -8.21 -0.52
CA MET A 57 4.25 -6.82 -0.08
C MET A 57 4.44 -5.94 -1.30
N VAL A 58 3.67 -4.87 -1.42
CA VAL A 58 3.84 -3.84 -2.45
C VAL A 58 4.16 -2.53 -1.79
N GLU A 59 5.08 -1.76 -2.38
CA GLU A 59 5.43 -0.44 -1.90
C GLU A 59 4.58 0.61 -2.61
N ILE A 60 4.01 1.53 -1.85
CA ILE A 60 3.10 2.55 -2.37
C ILE A 60 3.86 3.84 -2.61
N ILE A 61 3.88 4.27 -3.86
CA ILE A 61 4.59 5.45 -4.32
C ILE A 61 3.63 6.65 -4.33
N LEU A 62 4.02 7.68 -3.60
CA LEU A 62 3.40 9.00 -3.68
C LEU A 62 4.18 9.81 -4.72
N LYS A 63 3.64 10.01 -5.93
CA LYS A 63 4.26 10.93 -6.88
C LYS A 63 4.25 12.35 -6.29
N GLU A 64 5.40 13.01 -6.37
CA GLU A 64 5.68 14.34 -5.83
C GLU A 64 4.87 15.43 -6.55
N LYS A 65 3.58 15.50 -6.26
CA LYS A 65 2.68 16.61 -6.62
C LYS A 65 1.60 16.91 -5.58
N ILE A 66 1.69 16.33 -4.38
CA ILE A 66 0.81 16.72 -3.26
C ILE A 66 1.62 17.58 -2.28
N SER A 67 2.12 18.70 -2.79
CA SER A 67 2.64 19.80 -2.00
C SER A 67 1.50 20.65 -1.45
N MET A 68 0.48 20.06 -0.79
CA MET A 68 -0.66 20.83 -0.24
C MET A 68 -1.58 19.98 0.66
N ILE A 69 -1.06 19.50 1.79
CA ILE A 69 -1.89 19.30 3.00
C ILE A 69 -1.09 19.85 4.19
N THR A 70 -1.09 21.19 4.26
CA THR A 70 -0.90 21.96 5.49
C THR A 70 -2.26 22.23 6.10
#